data_AF-A0A1D8GJL7-F1
#
_entry.id   AF-A0A1D8GJL7-F1
#
_cell.length_a   1.000
_cell.length_b   1.000
_cell.length_c   1.000
_cell.angle_alpha   90.00
_cell.angle_beta   90.00
_cell.angle_gamma   90.00
#
_symmetry.space_group_name_H-M   'P 1'
#
loop_
_entity.id
_entity.type
_entity.pdbx_description
1 polymer ?
#
loop_
_entity_poly.entity_id
_entity_poly.type
_entity_poly.pdbx_seq_one_letter_code
_entity_poly.pdbx_strand_id
1 'polypeptide(L)'
;MGGFLCIAKKDHFNPYRKAIIVNKDENFEGILGHKDPAQNIICKCEQVTEAEIIDALQRPIPIKSLDAIKRRTRTGMGLCQGHFCGPKVKAIISRETGLSEEEITPRGKGSSILPPRAERSFFIRLNAKP
;
A
#
# COMPACT_ATOMS: atom_id res chain seq x y z
N MET A 1 -33.39 -7.89 -17.91
CA MET A 1 -33.86 -8.46 -16.62
C MET A 1 -32.72 -8.34 -15.62
N GLY A 2 -32.67 -7.23 -14.88
CA GLY A 2 -31.65 -7.00 -13.85
C GLY A 2 -32.05 -7.76 -12.59
N GLY A 3 -31.30 -8.81 -12.25
CA GLY A 3 -31.51 -9.54 -11.01
C GLY A 3 -31.18 -8.65 -9.82
N PHE A 4 -32.17 -8.42 -8.94
CA PHE A 4 -31.92 -7.84 -7.64
C PHE A 4 -30.96 -8.77 -6.87
N LEU A 5 -29.78 -8.28 -6.47
CA LEU A 5 -28.95 -9.00 -5.50
C LEU A 5 -29.70 -9.04 -4.17
N CYS A 6 -30.34 -10.17 -3.87
CA CYS A 6 -30.84 -10.46 -2.53
C CYS A 6 -29.64 -10.68 -1.59
N ILE A 7 -29.25 -9.65 -0.85
CA ILE A 7 -28.23 -9.76 0.19
C ILE A 7 -28.83 -10.50 1.38
N ALA A 8 -28.37 -11.74 1.62
CA ALA A 8 -28.71 -12.48 2.82
C ALA A 8 -27.99 -11.86 4.04
N LYS A 9 -28.74 -11.61 5.12
CA LYS A 9 -28.17 -11.15 6.39
C LYS A 9 -27.30 -12.27 6.96
N LYS A 10 -26.06 -11.96 7.35
CA LYS A 10 -25.20 -12.89 8.08
C LYS A 10 -25.48 -12.76 9.57
N ASP A 11 -25.78 -13.86 10.24
CA ASP A 11 -26.15 -13.87 11.67
C ASP A 11 -25.01 -13.38 12.58
N HIS A 12 -23.76 -13.57 12.16
CA HIS A 12 -22.56 -13.18 12.90
C HIS A 12 -21.74 -12.11 12.18
N PHE A 13 -22.39 -11.17 11.49
CA PHE A 13 -21.67 -10.06 10.86
C PHE A 13 -21.09 -9.11 11.91
N ASN A 14 -19.77 -9.05 12.01
CA ASN A 14 -19.08 -8.02 12.78
C ASN A 14 -18.70 -6.84 11.87
N PRO A 15 -19.31 -5.66 12.02
CA PRO A 15 -18.98 -4.48 11.22
C PRO A 15 -17.66 -3.83 11.63
N TYR A 16 -17.14 -4.13 12.83
CA TYR A 16 -15.96 -3.48 13.38
C TYR A 16 -14.69 -4.18 12.88
N ARG A 17 -13.81 -3.41 12.26
CA ARG A 17 -12.49 -3.86 11.83
C ARG A 17 -11.42 -3.09 12.60
N LYS A 18 -10.49 -3.82 13.23
CA LYS A 18 -9.34 -3.23 13.91
C LYS A 18 -8.56 -2.33 12.94
N ALA A 19 -8.16 -1.14 13.39
CA ALA A 19 -7.31 -0.26 12.59
C ALA A 19 -5.94 -0.91 12.33
N ILE A 20 -5.35 -0.65 11.16
CA ILE A 20 -3.96 -1.07 10.86
C ILE A 20 -2.99 -0.07 11.48
N ILE A 21 -3.28 1.22 11.30
CA ILE A 21 -2.44 2.30 11.79
C ILE A 21 -2.62 2.38 13.30
N VAL A 22 -1.55 2.09 14.03
CA VAL A 22 -1.47 2.25 15.47
C VAL A 22 -0.65 3.50 15.76
N ASN A 23 -1.18 4.38 16.61
CA ASN A 23 -0.42 5.52 17.11
C ASN A 23 0.61 5.02 18.12
N LYS A 24 1.87 5.37 17.91
CA LYS A 24 2.96 5.05 18.82
C LYS A 24 3.08 6.17 19.85
N ASP A 25 3.26 5.79 21.10
CA ASP A 25 3.49 6.72 22.20
C ASP A 25 4.97 7.09 22.31
N GLU A 26 5.29 7.95 23.28
CA GLU A 26 6.66 8.41 23.52
C GLU A 26 7.60 7.29 23.99
N ASN A 27 7.05 6.18 24.51
CA ASN A 27 7.81 5.03 24.99
C ASN A 27 8.17 4.04 23.86
N PHE A 28 7.76 4.31 22.62
CA PHE A 28 8.01 3.39 21.51
C PHE A 28 9.46 3.46 21.02
N GLU A 29 10.26 2.46 21.39
CA GLU A 29 11.69 2.34 21.03
C GLU A 29 11.92 1.57 19.72
N GLY A 30 11.16 1.89 18.68
CA GLY A 30 11.33 1.25 17.38
C GLY A 30 12.63 1.67 16.67
N ILE A 31 13.35 0.72 16.07
CA ILE A 31 14.58 0.98 15.30
C ILE A 31 14.51 0.36 13.90
N LEU A 32 15.30 0.89 12.97
CA LEU A 32 15.46 0.28 11.64
C LEU A 32 16.31 -1.00 11.76
N GLY A 33 15.79 -2.12 11.24
CA GLY A 33 16.51 -3.40 11.22
C GLY A 33 16.39 -4.21 12.52
N HIS A 34 15.40 -3.91 13.36
CA HIS A 34 15.12 -4.72 14.55
C HIS A 34 14.69 -6.15 14.14
N LYS A 35 15.00 -7.16 14.96
CA LYS A 35 14.62 -8.56 14.69
C LYS A 35 13.12 -8.82 14.86
N ASP A 36 12.50 -8.19 15.86
CA ASP A 36 11.07 -8.23 16.09
C ASP A 36 10.34 -7.28 15.11
N PRO A 37 9.43 -7.77 14.25
CA PRO A 37 8.63 -6.95 13.33
C PRO A 37 7.81 -5.85 14.01
N ALA A 38 7.41 -6.03 15.27
CA ALA A 38 6.65 -5.02 16.02
C ALA A 38 7.48 -3.77 16.35
N GLN A 39 8.80 -3.94 16.48
CA GLN A 39 9.75 -2.87 16.79
C GLN A 39 10.59 -2.45 15.57
N ASN A 40 10.51 -3.19 14.45
CA ASN A 40 11.24 -2.88 13.24
C ASN A 40 10.55 -1.76 12.46
N ILE A 41 11.10 -0.55 12.52
CA ILE A 41 10.58 0.59 11.75
C ILE A 41 10.99 0.47 10.28
N ILE A 42 10.00 0.44 9.39
CA ILE A 42 10.20 0.44 7.95
C ILE A 42 10.09 1.85 7.38
N CYS A 43 9.10 2.65 7.81
CA CYS A 43 8.95 4.05 7.42
C CYS A 43 9.23 4.97 8.60
N LYS A 44 10.40 5.61 8.62
CA LYS A 44 10.78 6.56 9.67
C LYS A 44 9.88 7.80 9.72
N CYS A 45 9.44 8.32 8.57
CA CYS A 45 8.63 9.54 8.51
C CYS A 45 7.23 9.37 9.12
N GLU A 46 6.63 8.20 8.96
CA GLU A 46 5.26 7.91 9.41
C GLU A 46 5.25 6.91 10.58
N GLN A 47 6.44 6.60 11.11
CA GLN A 47 6.67 5.62 12.17
C GLN A 47 5.95 4.28 11.94
N VAL A 48 6.01 3.75 10.71
CA VAL A 48 5.33 2.49 10.36
C VAL A 48 6.25 1.31 10.61
N THR A 49 5.75 0.30 11.31
CA THR A 49 6.50 -0.92 11.63
C THR A 49 6.30 -2.01 10.60
N GLU A 50 7.19 -3.00 10.59
CA GLU A 50 7.05 -4.18 9.75
C GLU A 50 5.78 -4.97 10.08
N ALA A 51 5.44 -5.09 11.38
CA ALA A 51 4.21 -5.75 11.82
C ALA A 51 2.94 -5.12 11.23
N GLU A 52 2.88 -3.79 11.08
CA GLU A 52 1.72 -3.12 10.46
C GLU A 52 1.62 -3.42 8.95
N ILE A 53 2.75 -3.59 8.27
CA ILE A 53 2.79 -3.98 6.85
C ILE A 53 2.33 -5.45 6.71
N ILE A 54 2.77 -6.33 7.61
CA ILE A 54 2.34 -7.72 7.65
C ILE A 54 0.84 -7.83 7.96
N ASP A 55 0.33 -7.08 8.95
CA ASP A 55 -1.12 -7.03 9.23
C ASP A 55 -1.90 -6.58 7.99
N ALA A 56 -1.42 -5.55 7.27
CA ALA A 56 -2.05 -5.10 6.04
C ALA A 56 -2.12 -6.22 4.99
N LEU A 57 -1.04 -7.00 4.84
CA LEU A 57 -0.93 -8.10 3.87
C LEU A 57 -1.83 -9.29 4.21
N GLN A 58 -2.01 -9.58 5.49
CA GLN A 58 -2.84 -10.70 5.96
C GLN A 58 -4.35 -10.42 5.93
N ARG A 59 -4.77 -9.18 5.60
CA ARG A 59 -6.19 -8.85 5.51
C ARG A 59 -6.86 -9.48 4.29
N PRO A 60 -8.18 -9.72 4.32
CA PRO A 60 -8.88 -10.45 3.24
C PRO A 60 -8.80 -9.85 1.83
N ILE A 61 -8.43 -8.57 1.70
CA ILE A 61 -8.30 -7.92 0.40
C ILE A 61 -6.85 -8.05 -0.05
N PRO A 62 -6.54 -8.83 -1.10
CA PRO A 62 -5.17 -9.08 -1.51
C PRO A 62 -4.46 -7.80 -1.93
N ILE A 63 -3.17 -7.76 -1.67
CA ILE A 63 -2.30 -6.62 -1.98
C ILE A 63 -1.33 -7.05 -3.06
N LYS A 64 -1.25 -6.27 -4.14
CA LYS A 64 -0.37 -6.55 -5.29
C LYS A 64 0.45 -5.34 -5.74
N SER A 65 0.48 -4.28 -4.93
CA SER A 65 1.18 -3.04 -5.28
C SER A 65 1.64 -2.27 -4.05
N LEU A 66 2.66 -1.44 -4.25
CA LEU A 66 3.18 -0.54 -3.20
C LEU A 66 2.13 0.49 -2.76
N ASP A 67 1.35 1.03 -3.69
CA ASP A 67 0.29 2.01 -3.39
C ASP A 67 -0.80 1.39 -2.48
N ALA A 68 -1.04 0.08 -2.61
CA ALA A 68 -2.01 -0.61 -1.77
C ALA A 68 -1.53 -0.79 -0.31
N ILE A 69 -0.21 -0.87 -0.05
CA ILE A 69 0.35 -0.79 1.31
C ILE A 69 0.36 0.66 1.81
N LYS A 70 0.78 1.61 0.96
CA LYS A 70 0.78 3.05 1.25
C LYS A 70 -0.59 3.52 1.75
N ARG A 71 -1.67 3.17 1.06
CA ARG A 71 -3.04 3.59 1.47
C ARG A 71 -3.51 2.97 2.77
N ARG A 72 -2.97 1.81 3.17
CA ARG A 72 -3.38 1.09 4.39
C ARG A 72 -2.56 1.46 5.62
N THR A 73 -1.28 1.75 5.43
CA THR A 73 -0.30 1.94 6.51
C THR A 73 0.32 3.33 6.53
N ARG A 74 0.14 4.13 5.47
CA ARG A 74 0.81 5.42 5.22
C ARG A 74 2.30 5.36 4.89
N THR A 75 2.89 4.17 4.74
CA THR A 75 4.29 4.05 4.26
C THR A 75 4.49 4.83 2.96
N GLY A 76 5.54 5.66 2.95
CA GLY A 76 5.89 6.51 1.82
C GLY A 76 5.01 7.76 1.65
N MET A 77 4.15 8.10 2.61
CA MET A 77 3.37 9.35 2.60
C MET A 77 4.06 10.53 3.31
N GLY A 78 5.15 10.28 4.04
CA GLY A 78 5.91 11.33 4.70
C GLY A 78 6.85 12.09 3.77
N LEU A 79 7.73 12.93 4.34
CA LEU A 79 8.62 13.84 3.57
C LEU A 79 9.46 13.14 2.50
N CYS A 80 9.91 11.91 2.74
CA CYS A 80 10.73 11.17 1.76
C CYS A 80 9.95 10.58 0.57
N GLN A 81 8.62 10.69 0.55
CA GLN A 81 7.75 10.19 -0.53
C GLN A 81 8.02 8.74 -0.95
N GLY A 82 8.43 7.89 0.00
CA GLY A 82 8.67 6.47 -0.25
C GLY A 82 10.05 6.11 -0.79
N HIS A 83 10.97 7.07 -0.96
CA HIS A 83 12.30 6.80 -1.51
C HIS A 83 13.08 5.76 -0.69
N PHE A 84 13.07 5.87 0.64
CA PHE A 84 13.82 4.95 1.52
C PHE A 84 13.06 3.67 1.89
N CYS A 85 11.75 3.77 2.15
CA CYS A 85 10.95 2.64 2.60
C CYS A 85 10.40 1.80 1.45
N GLY A 86 10.30 2.36 0.24
CA GLY A 86 9.74 1.67 -0.94
C GLY A 86 10.39 0.31 -1.23
N PRO A 87 11.73 0.23 -1.39
CA PRO A 87 12.41 -1.05 -1.61
C PRO A 87 12.20 -2.05 -0.47
N LYS A 88 12.20 -1.58 0.79
CA LYS A 88 11.96 -2.44 1.95
C LYS A 88 10.55 -3.01 1.98
N VAL A 89 9.55 -2.17 1.72
CA VAL A 89 8.15 -2.58 1.61
C VAL A 89 7.99 -3.59 0.48
N LYS A 90 8.64 -3.36 -0.66
CA LYS A 90 8.65 -4.28 -1.80
C LYS A 90 9.19 -5.66 -1.43
N ALA A 91 10.33 -5.70 -0.73
CA ALA A 91 10.94 -6.94 -0.25
C ALA A 91 10.03 -7.67 0.76
N ILE A 92 9.36 -6.95 1.67
CA ILE A 92 8.38 -7.54 2.60
C ILE A 92 7.20 -8.15 1.83
N ILE A 93 6.62 -7.44 0.87
CA ILE A 93 5.52 -7.98 0.05
C ILE A 93 5.97 -9.24 -0.68
N SER A 94 7.15 -9.23 -1.30
CA SER A 94 7.73 -10.38 -2.00
C SER A 94 7.85 -11.59 -1.06
N ARG A 95 8.42 -11.38 0.12
CA ARG A 95 8.56 -12.42 1.16
C ARG A 95 7.23 -13.01 1.62
N GLU A 96 6.23 -12.18 1.90
CA GLU A 96 4.95 -12.62 2.47
C GLU A 96 3.99 -13.22 1.42
N THR A 97 4.08 -12.77 0.16
CA THR A 97 3.16 -13.21 -0.91
C THR A 97 3.76 -14.26 -1.84
N GLY A 98 5.08 -14.43 -1.83
CA GLY A 98 5.81 -15.30 -2.77
C GLY A 98 5.88 -14.76 -4.20
N LEU A 99 5.38 -13.55 -4.46
CA LEU A 99 5.50 -12.89 -5.76
C LEU A 99 6.93 -12.41 -5.96
N SER A 100 7.41 -12.41 -7.20
CA SER A 100 8.71 -11.82 -7.49
C SER A 100 8.66 -10.31 -7.30
N GLU A 101 9.79 -9.68 -7.00
CA GLU A 101 9.83 -8.22 -6.89
C GLU A 101 9.41 -7.54 -8.21
N GLU A 102 9.64 -8.15 -9.35
CA GLU A 102 9.28 -7.59 -10.65
C GLU A 102 7.75 -7.51 -10.85
N GLU A 103 7.01 -8.44 -10.26
CA GLU A 103 5.54 -8.46 -10.30
C GLU A 103 4.91 -7.40 -9.38
N ILE A 104 5.67 -6.90 -8.40
CA ILE A 104 5.20 -5.90 -7.44
C ILE A 104 5.29 -4.51 -8.05
N THR A 105 4.15 -4.08 -8.60
CA THR A 105 4.01 -2.78 -9.27
C THR A 105 3.83 -1.61 -8.29
N PRO A 106 4.16 -0.37 -8.70
CA PRO A 106 3.87 0.82 -7.91
C PRO A 106 2.38 1.04 -7.64
N ARG A 107 1.52 1.02 -8.68
CA ARG A 107 0.09 1.37 -8.59
C ARG A 107 -0.88 0.28 -9.07
N GLY A 108 -0.38 -0.85 -9.56
CA GLY A 108 -1.17 -1.94 -10.13
C GLY A 108 -0.80 -2.23 -11.59
N LYS A 109 -1.59 -3.08 -12.25
CA LYS A 109 -1.39 -3.43 -13.67
C LYS A 109 -1.40 -2.18 -14.54
N GLY A 110 -0.43 -2.06 -15.44
CA GLY A 110 -0.28 -0.92 -16.36
C GLY A 110 0.44 0.29 -15.76
N SER A 111 0.88 0.25 -14.49
CA SER A 111 1.71 1.32 -13.94
C SER A 111 3.16 1.17 -14.38
N SER A 112 3.68 2.13 -15.15
CA SER A 112 5.10 2.24 -15.45
C SER A 112 5.87 2.93 -14.32
N ILE A 113 7.17 2.64 -14.22
CA ILE A 113 8.08 3.34 -13.28
C ILE A 113 8.21 4.82 -13.68
N LEU A 114 8.33 5.09 -14.98
CA LEU A 114 8.32 6.44 -15.53
C LEU A 114 7.08 6.61 -16.41
N PRO A 115 6.18 7.57 -16.12
CA PRO A 115 5.17 7.95 -17.09
C PRO A 115 5.89 8.55 -18.31
N PRO A 116 5.50 8.19 -19.54
CA PRO A 116 6.01 8.89 -20.71
C PRO A 116 5.65 10.37 -20.57
N ARG A 117 6.59 11.26 -20.96
CA ARG A 117 6.31 12.69 -20.99
C ARG A 117 5.12 12.91 -21.92
N ALA A 118 4.07 13.53 -21.41
CA ALA A 118 2.91 13.81 -22.23
C ALA A 118 3.28 14.85 -23.29
N GLU A 119 3.05 14.52 -24.56
CA GLU A 119 3.34 15.41 -25.68
C GLU A 119 2.38 16.60 -25.68
N ARG A 120 2.89 17.84 -25.63
CA ARG A 120 2.05 19.04 -25.62
C ARG A 120 1.20 19.14 -26.89
N SER A 121 1.76 18.69 -28.02
CA SER A 121 1.10 18.64 -29.33
C SER A 121 -0.12 17.71 -29.34
N PHE A 122 -0.14 16.63 -28.55
CA PHE A 122 -1.28 15.74 -28.41
C PHE A 122 -2.50 16.47 -27.83
N PHE A 123 -2.32 17.24 -26.77
CA PHE A 123 -3.41 18.01 -26.14
C PHE A 123 -3.90 19.18 -27.00
N ILE A 124 -2.98 19.84 -27.72
CA ILE A 124 -3.34 20.92 -28.66
C ILE A 124 -4.24 20.36 -29.77
N ARG A 125 -3.92 19.17 -30.31
CA ARG A 125 -4.73 18.51 -31.34
C ARG A 125 -6.10 18.03 -30.84
N LEU A 126 -6.21 17.63 -29.57
CA LEU A 126 -7.49 17.26 -28.95
C LEU A 126 -8.43 18.46 -28.74
N ASN A 127 -7.87 19.63 -28.44
CA ASN A 127 -8.62 20.86 -28.23
C ASN A 127 -8.86 21.67 -29.51
N ALA A 128 -8.22 21.30 -30.61
CA ALA A 128 -8.60 21.74 -31.94
C ALA A 128 -9.94 21.06 -32.29
N LYS A 129 -11.05 21.60 -31.79
CA LYS A 129 -12.36 21.32 -32.39
C LYS A 129 -12.30 21.74 -33.87
N PRO A 130 -12.97 21.00 -34.76
CA PRO A 130 -13.13 21.40 -36.16
C PRO A 130 -13.80 22.77 -36.28
#